data_AF-A0A1G2I098-F1
#
_entry.id   AF-A0A1G2I098-F1
#
_cell.length_a   1.000
_cell.length_b   1.000
_cell.length_c   1.000
_cell.angle_alpha   90.00
_cell.angle_beta   90.00
_cell.angle_gamma   90.00
#
_symmetry.space_group_name_H-M   'P 1'
#
loop_
_entity.id
_entity.type
_entity.pdbx_description
1 polymer ?
#
loop_
_entity_poly.entity_id
_entity_poly.type
_entity_poly.pdbx_seq_one_letter_code
_entity_poly.pdbx_strand_id
1 'polypeptide(L)'
;MPKQVPKLNPEWIVQTRDYFLDFLKVTEFPHPVRNGTRGSEFEYPEWLIIFIAIMSVKCKVKTYLGIHAMTKQYWKTIIEGTDVKKDLNPMSESNLRDRLKKICHQPRKPAAIIFQIFPKAYFN
;
A
#
# COMPACT_ATOMS: atom_id res chain seq x y z
N MET A 1 -7.37 -21.53 -8.45
CA MET A 1 -6.13 -21.26 -7.69
C MET A 1 -5.69 -19.82 -7.96
N PRO A 2 -5.39 -19.00 -6.94
CA PRO A 2 -4.86 -17.66 -7.18
C PRO A 2 -3.53 -17.79 -7.92
N LYS A 3 -3.41 -17.13 -9.08
CA LYS A 3 -2.16 -17.09 -9.85
C LYS A 3 -1.05 -16.51 -8.97
N GLN A 4 0.11 -17.16 -8.97
CA GLN A 4 1.28 -16.68 -8.23
C GLN A 4 1.56 -15.22 -8.60
N VAL A 5 1.70 -14.38 -7.57
CA VAL A 5 2.08 -12.97 -7.73
C VAL A 5 3.54 -12.94 -8.23
N PRO A 6 3.88 -12.06 -9.19
CA PRO A 6 5.26 -11.91 -9.63
C PRO A 6 6.20 -11.61 -8.45
N LYS A 7 7.33 -12.31 -8.38
CA LYS A 7 8.31 -12.14 -7.30
C LYS A 7 8.96 -10.75 -7.39
N LEU A 8 8.62 -9.87 -6.45
CA LEU A 8 9.30 -8.60 -6.22
C LEU A 8 10.63 -8.81 -5.50
N ASN A 9 11.62 -7.98 -5.83
CA ASN A 9 12.85 -7.85 -5.05
C ASN A 9 12.50 -7.20 -3.69
N PRO A 10 12.77 -7.86 -2.54
CA PRO A 10 12.57 -7.27 -1.22
C PRO A 10 13.29 -5.92 -1.03
N GLU A 11 14.49 -5.75 -1.59
CA GLU A 11 15.25 -4.50 -1.49
C GLU A 11 14.52 -3.34 -2.18
N TRP A 12 13.90 -3.60 -3.33
CA TRP A 12 13.09 -2.61 -4.04
C TRP A 12 11.88 -2.17 -3.20
N ILE A 13 11.26 -3.10 -2.46
CA ILE A 13 10.13 -2.79 -1.57
C ILE A 13 10.59 -1.83 -0.47
N VAL A 14 11.73 -2.13 0.18
CA VAL A 14 12.29 -1.29 1.25
C VAL A 14 12.66 0.09 0.71
N GLN A 15 13.43 0.16 -0.38
CA GLN A 15 13.84 1.43 -0.98
C GLN A 15 12.65 2.29 -1.42
N THR A 16 11.66 1.68 -2.09
CA THR A 16 10.48 2.41 -2.56
C THR A 16 9.63 2.88 -1.39
N ARG A 17 9.51 2.09 -0.33
CA ARG A 17 8.79 2.46 0.88
C ARG A 17 9.46 3.64 1.56
N ASP A 18 10.77 3.57 1.78
CA ASP A 18 11.50 4.61 2.50
C ASP A 18 11.46 5.93 1.72
N TYR A 19 11.66 5.89 0.39
CA TYR A 19 11.44 7.04 -0.48
C TYR A 19 10.01 7.59 -0.38
N PHE A 20 9.00 6.71 -0.38
CA PHE A 20 7.60 7.14 -0.29
C PHE A 20 7.28 7.78 1.06
N LEU A 21 7.76 7.21 2.17
CA LEU A 21 7.58 7.77 3.50
C LEU A 21 8.28 9.13 3.63
N ASP A 22 9.49 9.27 3.07
CA ASP A 22 10.20 10.54 3.06
C ASP A 22 9.49 11.59 2.18
N PHE A 23 8.93 11.18 1.04
CA PHE A 23 8.04 12.04 0.24
C PHE A 23 6.85 12.56 1.07
N LEU A 24 6.19 11.69 1.84
CA LEU A 24 5.06 12.09 2.70
C LEU A 24 5.48 13.05 3.81
N LYS A 25 6.67 12.87 4.39
CA LYS A 25 7.23 13.79 5.39
C LYS A 25 7.53 15.15 4.79
N VAL A 26 8.20 15.19 3.64
CA VAL A 26 8.60 16.45 2.97
C VAL A 26 7.38 17.24 2.47
N THR A 27 6.35 16.55 2.01
CA THR A 27 5.12 17.18 1.51
C THR A 27 4.13 17.54 2.60
N GLU A 28 4.47 17.29 3.88
CA GLU A 28 3.58 17.45 5.03
C GLU A 28 2.21 16.82 4.78
N PHE A 29 2.19 15.66 4.09
CA PHE A 29 0.95 15.04 3.68
C PHE A 29 0.08 14.84 4.93
N PRO A 30 -1.17 15.34 4.93
CA PRO A 30 -1.98 15.34 6.12
C PRO A 30 -2.15 13.89 6.57
N HIS A 31 -1.63 13.57 7.75
CA HIS A 31 -1.96 12.33 8.43
C HIS A 31 -3.27 12.62 9.14
N PRO A 32 -4.43 12.16 8.63
CA PRO A 32 -5.69 12.49 9.27
C PRO A 32 -5.67 11.98 10.71
N VAL A 33 -5.66 12.89 11.68
CA VAL A 33 -5.86 12.55 13.09
C VAL A 33 -7.36 12.63 13.34
N ARG A 34 -8.04 11.47 13.35
CA ARG A 34 -9.47 11.42 13.64
C ARG A 34 -9.73 11.72 15.13
N ASN A 35 -10.05 12.97 15.44
CA ASN A 35 -10.46 13.43 16.78
C ASN A 35 -11.98 13.40 17.00
N GLY A 36 -12.66 12.32 16.62
CA GLY A 36 -14.11 12.19 16.82
C GLY A 36 -14.59 10.76 16.64
N THR A 37 -14.79 10.06 17.75
CA THR A 37 -15.17 8.64 17.91
C THR A 37 -16.31 8.21 16.97
N ARG A 38 -16.22 7.06 16.28
CA ARG A 38 -16.02 5.69 16.79
C ARG A 38 -14.96 4.89 16.01
N GLY A 39 -14.02 4.29 16.76
CA GLY A 39 -12.97 3.37 16.31
C GLY A 39 -11.56 3.97 16.38
N SER A 40 -10.90 3.78 17.52
CA SER A 40 -9.60 4.33 17.97
C SER A 40 -8.45 4.20 16.96
N GLU A 41 -7.81 5.32 16.61
CA GLU A 41 -6.59 5.42 15.79
C GLU A 41 -6.69 4.70 14.43
N PHE A 42 -5.90 5.12 13.44
CA PHE A 42 -5.79 4.31 12.24
C PHE A 42 -4.99 3.06 12.59
N GLU A 43 -5.68 1.94 12.88
CA GLU A 43 -5.02 0.64 13.08
C GLU A 43 -4.08 0.32 11.91
N TYR A 44 -4.44 0.80 10.72
CA TYR A 44 -3.64 0.78 9.52
C TYR A 44 -3.56 2.19 8.93
N PRO A 45 -2.37 2.80 8.86
CA PRO A 45 -2.22 4.17 8.36
C PRO A 45 -2.60 4.27 6.88
N GLU A 46 -3.02 5.46 6.43
CA GLU A 46 -3.46 5.66 5.04
C GLU A 46 -2.32 5.47 4.02
N TRP A 47 -1.10 5.85 4.40
CA TRP A 47 0.09 5.65 3.58
C TRP A 47 0.25 4.17 3.19
N LEU A 48 -0.13 3.24 4.07
CA LEU A 48 -0.03 1.80 3.80
C LEU A 48 -0.92 1.38 2.63
N ILE A 49 -2.12 1.96 2.50
CA ILE A 49 -3.04 1.66 1.41
C ILE A 49 -2.49 2.18 0.08
N ILE A 50 -1.91 3.38 0.09
CA ILE A 50 -1.25 3.97 -1.08
C ILE A 50 -0.03 3.13 -1.47
N PHE A 51 0.75 2.67 -0.50
CA PHE A 51 1.92 1.83 -0.75
C PHE A 51 1.56 0.46 -1.33
N ILE A 52 0.51 -0.20 -0.81
CA ILE A 52 -0.02 -1.43 -1.41
C ILE A 52 -0.47 -1.19 -2.86
N ALA A 53 -1.06 -0.02 -3.14
CA ALA A 53 -1.45 0.37 -4.49
C ALA A 53 -0.23 0.60 -5.41
N ILE A 54 0.86 1.17 -4.91
CA ILE A 54 2.14 1.31 -5.64
C ILE A 54 2.69 -0.08 -6.00
N MET A 55 2.74 -1.00 -5.02
CA MET A 55 3.18 -2.38 -5.24
C MET A 55 2.32 -3.11 -6.27
N SER A 56 0.99 -2.92 -6.23
CA SER A 56 0.07 -3.58 -7.15
C SER A 56 0.32 -3.17 -8.61
N VAL A 57 0.74 -1.92 -8.83
CA VAL A 57 1.14 -1.39 -10.14
C VAL A 57 2.43 -2.04 -10.62
N LYS A 58 3.46 -2.12 -9.76
CA LYS A 58 4.73 -2.79 -10.11
C LYS A 58 4.51 -4.25 -10.49
N CYS A 59 3.70 -4.98 -9.72
CA CYS A 59 3.36 -6.37 -9.98
C CYS A 59 2.32 -6.56 -11.09
N LYS A 60 1.75 -5.49 -11.66
CA LYS A 60 0.69 -5.54 -12.67
C LYS A 60 -0.49 -6.44 -12.25
N VAL A 61 -0.87 -6.36 -10.97
CA VAL A 61 -1.85 -7.26 -10.36
C VAL A 61 -3.24 -7.03 -10.95
N LYS A 62 -3.94 -8.12 -11.24
CA LYS A 62 -5.16 -8.11 -12.06
C LYS A 62 -6.46 -8.19 -11.26
N THR A 63 -6.41 -8.52 -9.97
CA THR A 63 -7.59 -8.73 -9.12
C THR A 63 -7.34 -8.25 -7.68
N TYR A 64 -8.39 -7.85 -6.96
CA TYR A 64 -8.28 -7.47 -5.53
C TYR A 64 -7.76 -8.63 -4.67
N LEU A 65 -8.22 -9.86 -4.91
CA LEU A 65 -7.67 -11.06 -4.29
C LEU A 65 -6.16 -11.22 -4.52
N GLY A 66 -5.67 -10.87 -5.73
CA GLY A 66 -4.25 -10.88 -6.02
C GLY A 66 -3.48 -9.81 -5.24
N ILE A 67 -4.07 -8.62 -5.08
CA ILE A 67 -3.45 -7.53 -4.30
C ILE A 67 -3.38 -7.93 -2.83
N HIS A 68 -4.44 -8.57 -2.31
CA HIS A 68 -4.47 -9.11 -0.95
C HIS A 68 -3.43 -10.21 -0.74
N ALA A 69 -3.32 -11.16 -1.68
CA ALA A 69 -2.30 -12.21 -1.63
C ALA A 69 -0.87 -11.64 -1.66
N MET A 70 -0.61 -10.65 -2.53
CA MET A 70 0.66 -9.91 -2.58
C MET A 70 0.95 -9.21 -1.25
N THR A 71 -0.04 -8.52 -0.70
CA THR A 71 0.08 -7.82 0.58
C THR A 71 0.44 -8.78 1.70
N LYS A 72 -0.21 -9.95 1.77
CA LYS A 72 0.12 -11.00 2.74
C LYS A 72 1.53 -11.56 2.57
N GLN A 73 1.93 -11.81 1.32
CA GLN A 73 3.25 -12.36 1.00
C GLN A 73 4.39 -11.44 1.44
N TYR A 74 4.24 -10.13 1.21
CA TYR A 74 5.28 -9.13 1.51
C TYR A 74 5.03 -8.37 2.82
N TRP A 75 4.02 -8.77 3.61
CA TRP A 75 3.58 -8.03 4.79
C TRP A 75 4.72 -7.73 5.75
N LYS A 76 5.53 -8.74 6.08
CA LYS A 76 6.68 -8.61 6.99
C LYS A 76 7.64 -7.52 6.49
N THR A 77 7.99 -7.54 5.21
CA THR A 77 8.88 -6.55 4.58
C THR A 77 8.25 -5.16 4.54
N ILE A 78 6.93 -5.06 4.33
CA ILE A 78 6.23 -3.77 4.31
C ILE A 78 6.29 -3.10 5.69
N ILE A 79 5.97 -3.83 6.76
CA ILE A 79 5.88 -3.29 8.12
C ILE A 79 7.24 -3.10 8.81
N GLU A 80 8.27 -3.84 8.38
CA GLU A 80 9.58 -3.86 9.01
C GLU A 80 10.24 -2.47 9.05
N GLY A 81 10.46 -1.91 10.24
CA GLY A 81 11.08 -0.59 10.39
C GLY A 81 10.12 0.59 10.19
N THR A 82 8.81 0.34 10.16
CA THR A 82 7.77 1.39 10.14
C THR A 82 7.14 1.59 11.51
N ASP A 83 6.31 2.63 11.62
CA ASP A 83 5.50 3.00 12.79
C ASP A 83 4.29 2.08 13.02
N VAL A 84 4.01 1.17 12.08
CA VAL A 84 2.93 0.19 12.19
C VAL A 84 3.24 -0.83 13.30
N LYS A 85 2.23 -1.18 14.10
CA LYS A 85 2.36 -2.19 15.15
C LYS A 85 2.91 -3.49 14.57
N LYS A 86 4.00 -4.01 15.13
CA LYS A 86 4.70 -5.23 14.64
C LYS A 86 3.81 -6.47 14.62
N ASP A 87 2.85 -6.55 15.55
CA ASP A 87 1.91 -7.67 15.67
C ASP A 87 0.63 -7.48 14.83
N LEU A 88 0.58 -6.40 14.02
CA LEU A 88 -0.58 -6.14 13.18
C LEU A 88 -0.64 -7.16 12.04
N ASN A 89 -1.77 -7.84 11.90
CA ASN A 89 -2.00 -8.76 10.79
C ASN A 89 -2.38 -8.00 9.51
N PRO A 90 -2.14 -8.56 8.31
CA PRO A 90 -2.69 -8.01 7.08
C PRO A 90 -4.22 -7.89 7.18
N MET A 91 -4.76 -6.73 6.81
CA MET A 91 -6.20 -6.50 6.80
C MET A 91 -6.97 -7.52 5.92
N SER A 92 -8.26 -7.70 6.18
CA SER A 92 -9.12 -8.55 5.34
C SER A 92 -9.21 -8.04 3.90
N GLU A 93 -9.50 -8.93 2.94
CA GLU A 93 -9.60 -8.55 1.53
C GLU A 93 -10.70 -7.52 1.30
N SER A 94 -11.86 -7.69 1.95
CA SER A 94 -12.98 -6.75 1.85
C SER A 94 -12.58 -5.34 2.32
N ASN A 95 -11.92 -5.25 3.47
CA ASN A 95 -11.44 -3.98 4.01
C ASN A 95 -10.37 -3.35 3.11
N LEU A 96 -9.42 -4.14 2.61
CA LEU A 96 -8.40 -3.67 1.66
C LEU A 96 -9.05 -3.13 0.38
N ARG A 97 -10.00 -3.87 -0.18
CA ARG A 97 -10.74 -3.49 -1.40
C ARG A 97 -11.48 -2.18 -1.22
N ASP A 98 -12.20 -2.01 -0.11
CA ASP A 98 -12.97 -0.80 0.15
C ASP A 98 -12.06 0.41 0.34
N ARG A 99 -10.91 0.25 0.99
CA ARG A 99 -9.92 1.32 1.12
C ARG A 99 -9.21 1.66 -0.19
N LEU A 100 -8.88 0.68 -1.03
CA LEU A 100 -8.33 0.92 -2.37
C LEU A 100 -9.33 1.70 -3.25
N LYS A 101 -10.63 1.39 -3.16
CA LYS A 101 -11.66 2.16 -3.87
C LYS A 101 -11.75 3.61 -3.41
N LYS A 102 -11.56 3.90 -2.11
CA LYS A 102 -11.57 5.27 -1.58
C LYS A 102 -10.49 6.15 -2.19
N ILE A 103 -9.31 5.60 -2.47
CA ILE A 103 -8.24 6.30 -3.18
C ILE A 103 -8.36 6.19 -4.71
N CYS A 104 -9.54 5.79 -5.22
CA CYS A 104 -9.82 5.57 -6.63
C CYS A 104 -8.88 4.55 -7.32
N HIS A 105 -8.29 3.62 -6.57
CA HIS A 105 -7.45 2.56 -7.13
C HIS A 105 -8.26 1.31 -7.46
N GLN A 106 -8.10 0.80 -8.69
CA GLN A 106 -8.64 -0.48 -9.11
C GLN A 106 -7.55 -1.34 -9.77
N PRO A 107 -7.69 -2.67 -9.74
CA PRO A 107 -6.77 -3.56 -10.46
C PRO A 107 -6.67 -3.15 -11.93
N ARG A 108 -5.44 -3.02 -12.45
CA ARG A 108 -5.13 -2.50 -13.81
C ARG A 108 -5.54 -1.05 -14.10
N LYS A 109 -6.22 -0.36 -13.19
CA LYS A 109 -6.53 1.07 -13.30
C LYS A 109 -5.98 1.80 -12.07
N PRO A 110 -4.67 2.06 -12.05
CA PRO A 110 -4.01 2.78 -10.96
C PRO A 110 -4.64 4.15 -10.71
N ALA A 111 -4.69 4.53 -9.44
CA ALA A 111 -5.03 5.88 -9.02
C ALA A 111 -4.01 6.88 -9.58
N ALA A 112 -4.48 8.04 -10.04
CA ALA A 112 -3.63 9.06 -10.64
C ALA A 112 -2.52 9.55 -9.69
N ILE A 113 -2.81 9.59 -8.38
CA ILE A 113 -1.85 9.99 -7.34
C ILE A 113 -0.56 9.17 -7.34
N ILE A 114 -0.64 7.88 -7.71
CA ILE A 114 0.53 7.00 -7.79
C ILE A 114 1.53 7.55 -8.81
N PHE A 115 1.05 8.11 -9.93
CA PHE A 115 1.89 8.66 -10.99
C PHE A 115 2.37 10.09 -10.73
N GLN A 116 1.78 10.76 -9.74
CA GLN A 116 2.30 12.04 -9.24
C GLN A 116 3.51 11.82 -8.34
N ILE A 117 3.53 10.71 -7.59
CA ILE A 117 4.64 10.34 -6.71
C ILE A 117 5.76 9.62 -7.49
N PHE A 118 5.39 8.68 -8.36
CA PHE A 118 6.34 7.85 -9.12
C PHE A 118 6.03 7.91 -10.62
N PRO A 119 6.97 8.36 -11.47
CA PRO A 119 6.74 8.39 -12.91
C PRO A 119 6.50 6.98 -13.45
N LYS A 120 5.73 6.83 -14.53
CA LYS A 120 5.41 5.51 -15.12
C LYS A 120 6.64 4.65 -15.42
N ALA A 121 7.76 5.28 -15.81
CA ALA A 121 9.02 4.61 -16.10
C ALA A 121 9.60 3.86 -14.88
N TYR A 122 9.32 4.32 -13.66
CA TYR A 122 9.77 3.68 -12.42
C TYR A 122 9.23 2.24 -12.23
N PHE A 123 8.07 1.96 -12.83
CA PHE A 123 7.41 0.66 -12.71
C PHE A 123 7.83 -0.35 -13.79
N ASN A 124 8.52 0.10 -14.83
CA ASN A 124 9.07 -0.80 -15.85
C ASN A 124 10.35 -1.48 -15.36
#